data_AF-A0A7G9RCV1-F1
#
_entry.id   AF-A0A7G9RCV1-F1
#
_cell.length_a   1.000
_cell.length_b   1.000
_cell.length_c   1.000
_cell.angle_alpha   90.00
_cell.angle_beta   90.00
_cell.angle_gamma   90.00
#
_symmetry.space_group_name_H-M   'P 1'
#
loop_
_entity.id
_entity.type
_entity.pdbx_description
1 polymer ?
#
loop_
_entity_poly.entity_id
_entity_poly.type
_entity_poly.pdbx_seq_one_letter_code
_entity_poly.pdbx_strand_id
1 'polypeptide(L)'
;MRRARARVLQRRSWGEAYPGGRGGPSSPLRRRSTYSDRVSESAPTPSENGLPPEGTEPAPRTEGHDQPVPEAYAAFMREGWGDRELDLPRHPVAELAAQRRARLAETFRGERLVVPSGTFKVRSNDTDYRFRSDTAHTYLTGNQTSDAVLVVEGGESVLYARPRSSRQTDEFFRDRQYGELWAGRRPSLHEMSSSLGLEVRHLDELDERLTSSAKTRVLRGLDAGVDEAVAADEGRDQDLARVLSEMRLVKDAWELEQLREACEITTLGFTDSVREWDNVLKYGERWVEGTFFRRARAMGNDIGYDSIVGGGRHATTLHWIENSGPITPGELVLLDMGVEGRNLYTADVTRTLPVDGTFTPLQRDLYTLVLSAQTAGIEAVRPGAGFMAPHQAAMEVLAHGLEDLGLLPCSAQEALSPDSKVYARWTLHSTSHMLGMDVHDCAKSSREAYNDAELAAGMVLTVEPGLYFQEDDLLVPEELRGIGIRIEDDIVVTDDGWTNLSAGLPREVSAIEEWMGALRA
;
A
#
# COMPACT_ATOMS: atom_id res chain seq x y z
N MET A 1 32.36 -48.85 -10.49
CA MET A 1 32.13 -48.28 -11.84
C MET A 1 31.73 -46.82 -11.70
N ARG A 2 32.54 -45.94 -12.31
CA ARG A 2 32.34 -44.51 -12.65
C ARG A 2 31.75 -43.55 -11.58
N ARG A 3 32.65 -42.99 -10.77
CA ARG A 3 32.55 -41.64 -10.19
C ARG A 3 33.15 -40.65 -11.20
N ALA A 4 32.43 -39.58 -11.56
CA ALA A 4 32.96 -38.46 -12.33
C ALA A 4 33.29 -37.30 -11.37
N ARG A 5 34.52 -36.80 -11.48
CA ARG A 5 35.14 -35.78 -10.63
C ARG A 5 34.80 -34.38 -11.16
N ALA A 6 34.35 -33.48 -10.30
CA ALA A 6 34.40 -32.03 -10.54
C ALA A 6 35.86 -31.56 -10.45
N ARG A 7 36.26 -30.70 -11.41
CA ARG A 7 37.63 -30.16 -11.53
C ARG A 7 37.76 -28.90 -10.67
N VAL A 8 38.79 -28.90 -9.83
CA VAL A 8 39.29 -27.75 -9.05
C VAL A 8 40.04 -26.79 -9.98
N LEU A 9 39.66 -25.51 -9.98
CA LEU A 9 40.40 -24.42 -10.61
C LEU A 9 41.52 -23.93 -9.68
N GLN A 10 42.75 -23.96 -10.17
CA GLN A 10 43.95 -23.48 -9.49
C GLN A 10 44.02 -21.95 -9.47
N ARG A 11 44.24 -21.37 -8.29
CA ARG A 11 44.69 -19.98 -8.11
C ARG A 11 46.16 -19.86 -8.54
N ARG A 12 46.48 -18.89 -9.40
CA ARG A 12 47.86 -18.46 -9.68
C ARG A 12 48.16 -17.16 -8.94
N SER A 13 49.21 -17.20 -8.11
CA SER A 13 49.86 -16.04 -7.51
C SER A 13 50.77 -15.35 -8.51
N TRP A 14 50.79 -14.02 -8.51
CA TRP A 14 51.95 -13.23 -8.95
C TRP A 14 52.13 -12.05 -8.00
N GLY A 15 53.34 -11.92 -7.47
CA GLY A 15 53.82 -10.76 -6.74
C GLY A 15 54.93 -10.03 -7.50
N GLU A 16 55.25 -8.84 -6.98
CA GLU A 16 56.40 -7.96 -7.25
C GLU A 16 56.36 -7.14 -8.56
N ALA A 17 56.82 -5.88 -8.67
CA ALA A 17 57.27 -4.82 -7.76
C ALA A 17 57.68 -3.55 -8.59
N TYR A 18 57.20 -2.35 -8.19
CA TYR A 18 57.80 -0.97 -8.28
C TYR A 18 58.32 -0.35 -9.62
N PRO A 19 58.65 0.97 -9.73
CA PRO A 19 58.48 2.15 -8.83
C PRO A 19 57.96 3.49 -9.48
N GLY A 20 57.51 4.43 -8.62
CA GLY A 20 57.95 5.84 -8.62
C GLY A 20 57.25 6.89 -9.50
N GLY A 21 56.71 7.96 -8.88
CA GLY A 21 56.39 9.23 -9.55
C GLY A 21 55.72 10.25 -8.61
N ARG A 22 56.35 11.41 -8.42
CA ARG A 22 56.00 12.49 -7.46
C ARG A 22 55.02 13.52 -8.05
N GLY A 23 54.28 14.22 -7.19
CA GLY A 23 53.88 15.64 -7.38
C GLY A 23 52.40 15.96 -7.13
N GLY A 24 52.09 16.68 -6.04
CA GLY A 24 50.74 17.17 -5.66
C GLY A 24 50.33 18.47 -6.39
N PRO A 25 49.47 19.36 -5.81
CA PRO A 25 48.58 19.22 -4.66
C PRO A 25 47.08 19.43 -5.00
N SER A 26 46.21 18.88 -4.17
CA SER A 26 44.76 19.05 -4.17
C SER A 26 44.33 20.38 -3.54
N SER A 27 43.54 21.19 -4.25
CA SER A 27 42.76 22.30 -3.68
C SER A 27 41.32 21.86 -3.39
N PRO A 28 40.76 22.13 -2.19
CA PRO A 28 39.35 21.92 -1.92
C PRO A 28 38.55 23.22 -2.09
N LEU A 29 37.65 23.27 -3.07
CA LEU A 29 36.66 24.35 -3.16
C LEU A 29 35.44 24.01 -2.30
N ARG A 30 35.50 24.43 -1.04
CA ARG A 30 34.31 24.73 -0.23
C ARG A 30 33.65 25.99 -0.81
N ARG A 31 32.42 25.87 -1.33
CA ARG A 31 31.52 27.02 -1.45
C ARG A 31 30.47 26.93 -0.34
N ARG A 32 30.69 27.74 0.70
CA ARG A 32 29.64 28.22 1.59
C ARG A 32 28.81 29.24 0.80
N SER A 33 27.51 29.01 0.66
CA SER A 33 26.54 30.06 0.34
C SER A 33 25.92 30.53 1.65
N THR A 34 26.14 31.79 1.99
CA THR A 34 25.48 32.50 3.07
C THR A 34 24.25 33.20 2.50
N TYR A 35 23.05 32.76 2.89
CA TYR A 35 21.86 33.60 2.81
C TYR A 35 21.42 33.88 4.24
N SER A 36 21.62 35.13 4.63
CA SER A 36 21.28 35.71 5.93
C SER A 36 19.85 36.23 5.87
N ASP A 37 19.10 35.89 6.90
CA ASP A 37 18.11 36.68 7.63
C ASP A 37 17.16 37.57 6.84
N ARG A 38 15.88 37.15 6.82
CA ARG A 38 14.70 38.01 7.03
C ARG A 38 13.48 37.11 7.27
N VAL A 39 13.32 36.67 8.52
CA VAL A 39 12.02 36.22 9.04
C VAL A 39 11.36 37.47 9.62
N SER A 40 10.33 37.99 8.97
CA SER A 40 9.42 38.96 9.56
C SER A 40 8.22 38.21 10.13
N GLU A 41 8.14 38.18 11.45
CA GLU A 41 6.97 37.80 12.23
C GLU A 41 5.80 38.75 11.94
N SER A 42 4.64 38.19 11.66
CA SER A 42 3.36 38.82 11.99
C SER A 42 2.31 37.74 12.22
N ALA A 43 2.23 37.27 13.46
CA ALA A 43 1.10 36.49 13.94
C ALA A 43 -0.13 37.43 14.05
N PRO A 44 -1.32 37.05 13.54
CA PRO A 44 -2.53 37.77 13.84
C PRO A 44 -2.95 37.51 15.30
N THR A 45 -3.33 38.59 15.97
CA THR A 45 -3.84 38.61 17.35
C THR A 45 -5.23 37.97 17.41
N PRO A 46 -5.57 37.23 18.48
CA PRO A 46 -6.90 36.64 18.64
C PRO A 46 -7.90 37.73 19.05
N SER A 47 -8.97 37.92 18.26
CA SER A 47 -10.10 38.75 18.67
C SER A 47 -11.01 37.98 19.61
N GLU A 48 -11.40 38.63 20.71
CA GLU A 48 -12.27 38.11 21.76
C GLU A 48 -13.67 37.68 21.27
N ASN A 49 -14.07 36.50 21.73
CA ASN A 49 -15.43 36.04 22.08
C ASN A 49 -16.65 36.67 21.39
N GLY A 50 -17.26 35.87 20.52
CA GLY A 50 -18.70 35.82 20.32
C GLY A 50 -19.08 34.41 19.87
N LEU A 51 -19.93 33.71 20.63
CA LEU A 51 -20.55 32.47 20.15
C LEU A 51 -21.31 32.79 18.84
N PRO A 52 -21.11 32.04 17.74
CA PRO A 52 -21.85 32.29 16.52
C PRO A 52 -23.34 31.92 16.74
N PRO A 53 -24.27 32.69 16.15
CA PRO A 53 -25.69 32.34 16.18
C PRO A 53 -25.93 31.06 15.37
N GLU A 54 -26.97 30.30 15.73
CA GLU A 54 -27.45 29.16 14.94
C GLU A 54 -27.65 29.56 13.47
N GLY A 55 -26.97 28.87 12.55
CA GLY A 55 -27.19 28.99 11.10
C GLY A 55 -26.24 29.91 10.32
N THR A 56 -25.03 30.20 10.79
CA THR A 56 -24.03 30.88 9.95
C THR A 56 -23.49 29.95 8.87
N GLU A 57 -23.77 30.27 7.61
CA GLU A 57 -23.18 29.58 6.45
C GLU A 57 -21.64 29.61 6.54
N PRO A 58 -20.95 28.48 6.31
CA PRO A 58 -19.50 28.44 6.35
C PRO A 58 -18.92 29.39 5.29
N ALA A 59 -17.95 30.22 5.69
CA ALA A 59 -17.25 31.09 4.75
C ALA A 59 -16.49 30.24 3.72
N PRO A 60 -16.56 30.56 2.42
CA PRO A 60 -15.90 29.77 1.39
C PRO A 60 -14.37 29.82 1.53
N ARG A 61 -13.71 28.68 1.32
CA ARG A 61 -12.25 28.59 1.21
C ARG A 61 -11.79 29.19 -0.14
N THR A 62 -11.27 30.41 -0.07
CA THR A 62 -10.72 31.17 -1.21
C THR A 62 -9.23 31.43 -1.05
N GLU A 63 -8.52 31.71 -2.14
CA GLU A 63 -7.10 32.10 -2.12
C GLU A 63 -6.89 33.61 -2.14
N GLY A 64 -5.70 34.05 -1.72
CA GLY A 64 -5.35 35.47 -1.65
C GLY A 64 -5.33 36.21 -3.01
N HIS A 65 -5.37 35.47 -4.13
CA HIS A 65 -5.45 36.01 -5.49
C HIS A 65 -6.87 35.94 -6.10
N ASP A 66 -7.86 35.42 -5.37
CA ASP A 66 -9.25 35.40 -5.83
C ASP A 66 -9.81 36.82 -5.91
N GLN A 67 -10.46 37.13 -7.04
CA GLN A 67 -11.06 38.45 -7.24
C GLN A 67 -12.31 38.62 -6.37
N PRO A 68 -12.56 39.83 -5.85
CA PRO A 68 -13.79 40.11 -5.15
C PRO A 68 -15.00 39.89 -6.07
N VAL A 69 -16.00 39.16 -5.57
CA VAL A 69 -17.23 38.82 -6.29
C VAL A 69 -18.27 39.92 -6.04
N PRO A 70 -18.73 40.67 -7.05
CA PRO A 70 -19.79 41.66 -6.88
C PRO A 70 -21.11 40.99 -6.45
N GLU A 71 -21.86 41.62 -5.54
CA GLU A 71 -23.10 41.01 -4.99
C GLU A 71 -24.14 40.67 -6.07
N ALA A 72 -24.27 41.49 -7.12
CA ALA A 72 -25.19 41.19 -8.22
C ALA A 72 -24.83 39.87 -8.94
N TYR A 73 -23.54 39.57 -9.06
CA TYR A 73 -23.07 38.31 -9.62
C TYR A 73 -23.26 37.16 -8.62
N ALA A 74 -22.94 37.36 -7.34
CA ALA A 74 -23.16 36.36 -6.30
C ALA A 74 -24.63 35.96 -6.17
N ALA A 75 -25.54 36.94 -6.16
CA ALA A 75 -26.98 36.72 -6.17
C ALA A 75 -27.43 35.89 -7.39
N PHE A 76 -26.98 36.26 -8.59
CA PHE A 76 -27.29 35.49 -9.80
C PHE A 76 -26.75 34.06 -9.75
N MET A 77 -25.56 33.86 -9.18
CA MET A 77 -24.95 32.54 -9.00
C MET A 77 -25.70 31.64 -8.01
N ARG A 78 -26.56 32.18 -7.14
CA ARG A 78 -27.38 31.43 -6.17
C ARG A 78 -28.78 31.10 -6.70
N GLU A 79 -29.11 31.47 -7.93
CA GLU A 79 -30.45 31.34 -8.53
C GLU A 79 -30.53 30.28 -9.64
N GLY A 80 -31.72 29.72 -9.86
CA GLY A 80 -32.02 28.91 -11.06
C GLY A 80 -31.43 27.50 -11.10
N TRP A 81 -30.72 27.05 -10.07
CA TRP A 81 -30.25 25.67 -9.96
C TRP A 81 -31.36 24.72 -9.50
N GLY A 82 -31.59 23.63 -10.23
CA GLY A 82 -32.45 22.56 -9.74
C GLY A 82 -31.81 21.87 -8.53
N ASP A 83 -32.59 21.25 -7.64
CA ASP A 83 -32.05 20.38 -6.60
C ASP A 83 -32.36 18.92 -6.95
N ARG A 84 -31.32 18.13 -7.19
CA ARG A 84 -31.45 16.74 -7.65
C ARG A 84 -30.72 15.81 -6.70
N GLU A 85 -31.51 14.96 -6.05
CA GLU A 85 -31.04 13.74 -5.41
C GLU A 85 -30.85 12.65 -6.48
N LEU A 86 -29.79 11.87 -6.31
CA LEU A 86 -29.52 10.67 -7.06
C LEU A 86 -30.12 9.49 -6.30
N ASP A 87 -30.76 8.60 -7.06
CA ASP A 87 -31.14 7.29 -6.55
C ASP A 87 -29.86 6.43 -6.52
N LEU A 88 -29.14 6.48 -5.39
CA LEU A 88 -27.95 5.68 -5.19
C LEU A 88 -28.33 4.27 -4.74
N PRO A 89 -27.82 3.22 -5.42
CA PRO A 89 -28.06 1.87 -4.96
C PRO A 89 -27.46 1.69 -3.56
N ARG A 90 -28.08 0.79 -2.80
CA ARG A 90 -27.52 0.37 -1.52
C ARG A 90 -26.14 -0.24 -1.72
N HIS A 91 -25.15 0.23 -0.98
CA HIS A 91 -23.78 -0.25 -1.07
C HIS A 91 -23.73 -1.74 -0.66
N PRO A 92 -23.04 -2.61 -1.42
CA PRO A 92 -23.00 -4.05 -1.13
C PRO A 92 -22.50 -4.40 0.27
N VAL A 93 -21.58 -3.59 0.82
CA VAL A 93 -21.02 -3.79 2.17
C VAL A 93 -21.96 -3.38 3.30
N ALA A 94 -23.07 -2.67 3.04
CA ALA A 94 -23.86 -1.99 4.07
C ALA A 94 -24.27 -2.92 5.25
N GLU A 95 -24.75 -4.13 4.94
CA GLU A 95 -25.17 -5.11 5.96
C GLU A 95 -23.97 -5.68 6.73
N LEU A 96 -22.86 -5.98 6.04
CA LEU A 96 -21.62 -6.46 6.67
C LEU A 96 -21.00 -5.38 7.57
N ALA A 97 -20.98 -4.14 7.10
CA ALA A 97 -20.55 -2.96 7.84
C ALA A 97 -21.37 -2.77 9.14
N ALA A 98 -22.70 -2.95 9.08
CA ALA A 98 -23.54 -2.93 10.27
C ALA A 98 -23.15 -4.01 11.29
N GLN A 99 -22.89 -5.24 10.84
CA GLN A 99 -22.43 -6.34 11.71
C GLN A 99 -21.04 -6.04 12.31
N ARG A 100 -20.13 -5.47 11.52
CA ARG A 100 -18.80 -5.04 11.99
C ARG A 100 -18.91 -3.98 13.08
N ARG A 101 -19.75 -2.96 12.91
CA ARG A 101 -20.02 -1.94 13.95
C ARG A 101 -20.64 -2.55 15.21
N ALA A 102 -21.56 -3.51 15.08
CA ALA A 102 -22.14 -4.19 16.22
C ALA A 102 -21.09 -5.00 17.02
N ARG A 103 -20.19 -5.72 16.35
CA ARG A 103 -19.06 -6.41 16.99
C ARG A 103 -18.13 -5.43 17.71
N LEU A 104 -17.83 -4.30 17.09
CA LEU A 104 -16.99 -3.26 17.69
C LEU A 104 -17.62 -2.66 18.95
N ALA A 105 -18.92 -2.34 18.91
CA ALA A 105 -19.68 -1.83 20.06
C ALA A 105 -19.72 -2.83 21.22
N GLU A 106 -19.83 -4.13 20.89
CA GLU A 106 -19.81 -5.22 21.85
C GLU A 106 -18.42 -5.42 22.49
N THR A 107 -17.33 -5.20 21.76
CA THR A 107 -15.96 -5.23 22.32
C THR A 107 -15.74 -4.11 23.34
N PHE A 108 -16.28 -2.91 23.07
CA PHE A 108 -16.11 -1.73 23.93
C PHE A 108 -17.43 -1.25 24.52
N ARG A 109 -18.12 -2.14 25.25
CA ARG A 109 -19.45 -1.85 25.82
C ARG A 109 -19.45 -0.59 26.67
N GLY A 110 -20.40 0.30 26.38
CA GLY A 110 -20.62 1.54 27.14
C GLY A 110 -19.59 2.64 26.87
N GLU A 111 -18.72 2.47 25.87
CA GLU A 111 -17.77 3.48 25.43
C GLU A 111 -18.24 4.13 24.11
N ARG A 112 -17.80 5.36 23.87
CA ARG A 112 -17.89 6.04 22.58
C ARG A 112 -16.66 5.74 21.75
N LEU A 113 -16.87 5.34 20.50
CA LEU A 113 -15.80 5.03 19.55
C LEU A 113 -15.90 6.01 18.38
N VAL A 114 -14.81 6.71 18.10
CA VAL A 114 -14.74 7.76 17.08
C VAL A 114 -13.73 7.32 16.01
N VAL A 115 -14.21 7.16 14.78
CA VAL A 115 -13.41 6.65 13.65
C VAL A 115 -13.52 7.64 12.47
N PRO A 116 -12.59 8.59 12.33
CA PRO A 116 -12.56 9.55 11.22
C PRO A 116 -12.21 8.90 9.88
N SER A 117 -12.74 9.42 8.79
CA SER A 117 -12.38 9.05 7.41
C SER A 117 -11.03 9.60 6.98
N GLY A 118 -10.58 10.66 7.65
CA GLY A 118 -9.44 11.49 7.26
C GLY A 118 -9.81 12.67 6.34
N THR A 119 -8.83 13.52 6.12
CA THR A 119 -8.87 14.72 5.27
C THR A 119 -7.85 14.65 4.13
N PHE A 120 -7.92 15.58 3.18
CA PHE A 120 -6.96 15.67 2.08
C PHE A 120 -5.52 15.88 2.59
N LYS A 121 -4.55 15.34 1.84
CA LYS A 121 -3.12 15.55 2.08
C LYS A 121 -2.56 16.38 0.93
N VAL A 122 -1.85 17.45 1.30
CA VAL A 122 -1.22 18.36 0.33
C VAL A 122 -0.11 17.64 -0.45
N ARG A 123 -0.17 17.72 -1.78
CA ARG A 123 0.88 17.28 -2.70
C ARG A 123 1.87 18.41 -2.98
N SER A 124 1.36 19.57 -3.41
CA SER A 124 2.19 20.75 -3.69
C SER A 124 1.33 22.01 -3.64
N ASN A 125 1.63 22.91 -2.70
CA ASN A 125 0.88 24.15 -2.48
C ASN A 125 -0.63 23.89 -2.31
N ASP A 126 -1.47 24.44 -3.19
CA ASP A 126 -2.93 24.32 -3.19
C ASP A 126 -3.45 23.06 -3.91
N THR A 127 -2.56 22.11 -4.22
CA THR A 127 -2.91 20.84 -4.84
C THR A 127 -2.78 19.69 -3.86
N ASP A 128 -3.86 18.94 -3.68
CA ASP A 128 -3.90 17.74 -2.85
C ASP A 128 -3.62 16.47 -3.66
N TYR A 129 -3.16 15.43 -2.97
CA TYR A 129 -3.25 14.07 -3.47
C TYR A 129 -4.73 13.67 -3.64
N ARG A 130 -4.99 12.70 -4.52
CA ARG A 130 -6.31 12.08 -4.60
C ARG A 130 -6.66 11.52 -3.21
N PHE A 131 -7.85 11.84 -2.73
CA PHE A 131 -8.29 11.36 -1.43
C PHE A 131 -8.48 9.84 -1.43
N ARG A 132 -7.94 9.20 -0.41
CA ARG A 132 -8.18 7.80 -0.05
C ARG A 132 -8.60 7.79 1.41
N SER A 133 -9.78 7.27 1.71
CA SER A 133 -10.29 7.22 3.09
C SER A 133 -9.48 6.26 3.95
N ASP A 134 -9.44 6.52 5.26
CA ASP A 134 -8.92 5.59 6.24
C ASP A 134 -9.58 4.21 6.11
N THR A 135 -8.74 3.19 6.26
CA THR A 135 -9.13 1.81 6.04
C THR A 135 -10.12 1.31 7.09
N ALA A 136 -9.95 1.66 8.37
CA ALA A 136 -10.89 1.23 9.40
C ALA A 136 -12.23 1.95 9.28
N HIS A 137 -12.23 3.24 8.92
CA HIS A 137 -13.46 3.97 8.60
C HIS A 137 -14.23 3.30 7.46
N THR A 138 -13.54 3.05 6.34
CA THR A 138 -14.16 2.43 5.16
C THR A 138 -14.65 1.01 5.48
N TYR A 139 -13.88 0.22 6.22
CA TYR A 139 -14.25 -1.13 6.65
C TYR A 139 -15.57 -1.18 7.46
N LEU A 140 -15.80 -0.17 8.31
CA LEU A 140 -16.97 -0.07 9.18
C LEU A 140 -18.18 0.61 8.55
N THR A 141 -18.02 1.32 7.45
CA THR A 141 -19.09 2.17 6.88
C THR A 141 -19.36 1.90 5.41
N GLY A 142 -18.36 1.54 4.62
CA GLY A 142 -18.37 1.64 3.16
C GLY A 142 -18.20 3.07 2.63
N ASN A 143 -18.14 4.07 3.51
CA ASN A 143 -17.96 5.46 3.13
C ASN A 143 -16.51 5.73 2.72
N GLN A 144 -16.33 6.47 1.63
CA GLN A 144 -15.02 6.90 1.13
C GLN A 144 -14.96 8.41 0.91
N THR A 145 -15.91 9.19 1.43
CA THR A 145 -15.84 10.65 1.37
C THR A 145 -14.88 11.19 2.41
N SER A 146 -14.17 12.28 2.09
CA SER A 146 -13.39 13.04 3.09
C SER A 146 -14.30 13.68 4.13
N ASP A 147 -13.72 14.12 5.25
CA ASP A 147 -14.40 14.95 6.26
C ASP A 147 -15.69 14.27 6.78
N ALA A 148 -15.55 13.00 7.14
CA ALA A 148 -16.60 12.20 7.76
C ALA A 148 -16.08 11.48 9.00
N VAL A 149 -16.93 11.29 10.00
CA VAL A 149 -16.58 10.70 11.29
C VAL A 149 -17.66 9.74 11.70
N LEU A 150 -17.32 8.45 11.80
CA LEU A 150 -18.20 7.46 12.38
C LEU A 150 -18.12 7.56 13.90
N VAL A 151 -19.28 7.69 14.56
CA VAL A 151 -19.41 7.57 16.01
C VAL A 151 -20.26 6.35 16.33
N VAL A 152 -19.73 5.44 17.15
CA VAL A 152 -20.43 4.27 17.67
C VAL A 152 -20.55 4.40 19.18
N GLU A 153 -21.78 4.39 19.70
CA GLU A 153 -22.04 4.59 21.13
C GLU A 153 -23.43 4.04 21.52
N GLY A 154 -23.54 3.35 22.65
CA GLY A 154 -24.83 2.87 23.15
C GLY A 154 -25.53 1.84 22.25
N GLY A 155 -24.81 1.19 21.34
CA GLY A 155 -25.37 0.30 20.32
C GLY A 155 -25.89 1.02 19.07
N GLU A 156 -25.81 2.35 19.04
CA GLU A 156 -26.13 3.17 17.87
C GLU A 156 -24.85 3.48 17.07
N SER A 157 -25.02 3.74 15.78
CA SER A 157 -23.94 4.17 14.89
C SER A 157 -24.45 5.33 14.04
N VAL A 158 -23.74 6.44 14.06
CA VAL A 158 -24.06 7.64 13.28
C VAL A 158 -22.81 8.10 12.54
N LEU A 159 -22.95 8.39 11.25
CA LEU A 159 -21.90 9.01 10.44
C LEU A 159 -22.14 10.53 10.40
N TYR A 160 -21.21 11.30 10.94
CA TYR A 160 -21.20 12.75 10.80
C TYR A 160 -20.40 13.08 9.56
N ALA A 161 -21.01 13.63 8.52
CA ALA A 161 -20.34 13.83 7.24
C ALA A 161 -20.61 15.22 6.69
N ARG A 162 -19.62 15.77 5.98
CA ARG A 162 -19.81 16.99 5.21
C ARG A 162 -20.54 16.70 3.89
N PRO A 163 -21.79 17.16 3.70
CA PRO A 163 -22.55 16.91 2.47
C PRO A 163 -22.11 17.82 1.33
N ARG A 164 -22.80 17.75 0.19
CA ARG A 164 -22.71 18.77 -0.86
C ARG A 164 -23.03 20.17 -0.35
N SER A 165 -22.31 21.17 -0.86
CA SER A 165 -22.57 22.59 -0.66
C SER A 165 -23.99 22.96 -1.12
N SER A 166 -24.68 23.81 -0.36
CA SER A 166 -25.98 24.34 -0.77
C SER A 166 -25.82 25.28 -1.97
N ARG A 167 -26.64 25.08 -3.02
CA ARG A 167 -26.60 25.90 -4.24
C ARG A 167 -27.12 27.34 -4.05
N GLN A 168 -27.62 27.65 -2.86
CA GLN A 168 -28.10 28.97 -2.47
C GLN A 168 -27.02 29.80 -1.77
N THR A 169 -25.80 29.28 -1.60
CA THR A 169 -24.74 29.93 -0.82
C THR A 169 -23.50 30.18 -1.67
N ASP A 170 -22.59 31.01 -1.13
CA ASP A 170 -21.31 31.29 -1.77
C ASP A 170 -20.38 30.07 -1.82
N GLU A 171 -20.53 29.13 -0.89
CA GLU A 171 -19.74 27.91 -0.86
C GLU A 171 -19.84 27.16 -2.20
N PHE A 172 -21.03 27.07 -2.78
CA PHE A 172 -21.29 26.35 -4.04
C PHE A 172 -20.37 26.74 -5.20
N PHE A 173 -20.03 28.03 -5.33
CA PHE A 173 -19.26 28.54 -6.48
C PHE A 173 -17.97 29.26 -6.12
N ARG A 174 -17.69 29.48 -4.84
CA ARG A 174 -16.46 30.17 -4.38
C ARG A 174 -15.54 29.27 -3.57
N ASP A 175 -16.06 28.23 -2.93
CA ASP A 175 -15.22 27.34 -2.13
C ASP A 175 -14.46 26.36 -3.03
N ARG A 176 -13.13 26.43 -2.99
CA ARG A 176 -12.26 25.62 -3.85
C ARG A 176 -12.23 24.14 -3.49
N GLN A 177 -12.62 23.78 -2.26
CA GLN A 177 -12.53 22.43 -1.73
C GLN A 177 -13.89 21.72 -1.64
N TYR A 178 -14.96 22.46 -1.34
CA TYR A 178 -16.30 21.90 -1.10
C TYR A 178 -17.36 22.45 -2.05
N GLY A 179 -17.06 23.54 -2.75
CA GLY A 179 -17.95 24.11 -3.74
C GLY A 179 -18.12 23.16 -4.91
N GLU A 180 -19.36 22.76 -5.19
CA GLU A 180 -19.67 21.81 -6.24
C GLU A 180 -19.16 22.25 -7.63
N LEU A 181 -19.08 23.56 -7.92
CA LEU A 181 -18.53 24.05 -9.19
C LEU A 181 -16.99 23.99 -9.28
N TRP A 182 -16.29 23.90 -8.15
CA TRP A 182 -14.83 23.78 -8.10
C TRP A 182 -14.35 22.34 -7.94
N ALA A 183 -14.86 21.66 -6.92
CA ALA A 183 -14.39 20.35 -6.49
C ALA A 183 -15.29 19.19 -6.95
N GLY A 184 -16.43 19.50 -7.55
CA GLY A 184 -17.43 18.52 -7.98
C GLY A 184 -18.45 18.16 -6.90
N ARG A 185 -19.46 17.39 -7.29
CA ARG A 185 -20.60 17.06 -6.44
C ARG A 185 -20.23 16.03 -5.38
N ARG A 186 -20.43 16.38 -4.11
CA ARG A 186 -20.47 15.42 -2.99
C ARG A 186 -21.86 14.79 -2.86
N PRO A 187 -22.00 13.60 -2.26
CA PRO A 187 -23.31 13.08 -1.88
C PRO A 187 -24.04 13.97 -0.87
N SER A 188 -25.38 13.97 -0.90
CA SER A 188 -26.20 14.51 0.18
C SER A 188 -26.19 13.60 1.41
N LEU A 189 -26.64 14.10 2.57
CA LEU A 189 -26.81 13.26 3.77
C LEU A 189 -27.80 12.11 3.50
N HIS A 190 -28.87 12.37 2.76
CA HIS A 190 -29.88 11.38 2.41
C HIS A 190 -29.33 10.31 1.46
N GLU A 191 -28.54 10.70 0.47
CA GLU A 191 -27.84 9.80 -0.45
C GLU A 191 -26.88 8.86 0.27
N MET A 192 -26.04 9.41 1.16
CA MET A 192 -25.14 8.60 1.98
C MET A 192 -25.93 7.67 2.90
N SER A 193 -26.97 8.18 3.56
CA SER A 193 -27.78 7.38 4.48
C SER A 193 -28.47 6.22 3.77
N SER A 194 -29.06 6.47 2.61
CA SER A 194 -29.75 5.46 1.80
C SER A 194 -28.78 4.42 1.24
N SER A 195 -27.62 4.85 0.73
CA SER A 195 -26.64 3.93 0.16
C SER A 195 -25.95 3.09 1.25
N LEU A 196 -25.51 3.70 2.34
CA LEU A 196 -24.73 3.02 3.40
C LEU A 196 -25.63 2.25 4.39
N GLY A 197 -26.94 2.49 4.40
CA GLY A 197 -27.86 1.91 5.40
C GLY A 197 -27.47 2.31 6.83
N LEU A 198 -27.02 3.55 6.98
CA LEU A 198 -26.49 4.12 8.22
C LEU A 198 -27.11 5.51 8.41
N GLU A 199 -27.39 5.90 9.65
CA GLU A 199 -27.81 7.27 9.92
C GLU A 199 -26.67 8.23 9.61
N VAL A 200 -26.94 9.28 8.83
CA VAL A 200 -25.95 10.29 8.46
C VAL A 200 -26.45 11.67 8.89
N ARG A 201 -25.63 12.38 9.65
CA ARG A 201 -25.89 13.74 10.15
C ARG A 201 -24.85 14.72 9.64
N HIS A 202 -25.14 16.01 9.75
CA HIS A 202 -24.20 17.04 9.33
C HIS A 202 -22.97 17.04 10.24
N LEU A 203 -21.78 17.29 9.67
CA LEU A 203 -20.53 17.31 10.44
C LEU A 203 -20.55 18.33 11.59
N ASP A 204 -21.21 19.46 11.41
CA ASP A 204 -21.34 20.52 12.45
C ASP A 204 -22.04 20.04 13.73
N GLU A 205 -22.81 18.95 13.67
CA GLU A 205 -23.44 18.35 14.86
C GLU A 205 -22.46 17.48 15.68
N LEU A 206 -21.24 17.25 15.17
CA LEU A 206 -20.26 16.37 15.81
C LEU A 206 -19.75 16.92 17.15
N ASP A 207 -19.52 18.23 17.24
CA ASP A 207 -18.95 18.87 18.44
C ASP A 207 -19.85 18.69 19.67
N GLU A 208 -21.16 18.83 19.49
CA GLU A 208 -22.14 18.55 20.56
C GLU A 208 -22.03 17.09 21.01
N ARG A 209 -21.82 16.17 20.08
CA ARG A 209 -21.67 14.75 20.42
C ARG A 209 -20.37 14.50 21.19
N LEU A 210 -19.24 15.04 20.73
CA LEU A 210 -17.92 14.76 21.29
C LEU A 210 -17.70 15.40 22.67
N THR A 211 -18.34 16.53 22.96
CA THR A 211 -18.16 17.28 24.22
C THR A 211 -18.83 16.67 25.45
N SER A 212 -19.70 15.67 25.28
CA SER A 212 -20.35 14.99 26.40
C SER A 212 -19.41 14.05 27.17
N SER A 213 -19.69 13.80 28.46
CA SER A 213 -18.80 13.12 29.44
C SER A 213 -18.62 11.61 29.24
N ALA A 214 -18.83 11.08 28.04
CA ALA A 214 -18.69 9.66 27.74
C ALA A 214 -17.22 9.23 27.74
N LYS A 215 -16.98 7.99 28.17
CA LYS A 215 -15.68 7.33 28.01
C LYS A 215 -15.42 7.14 26.51
N THR A 216 -14.50 7.92 25.96
CA THR A 216 -14.29 8.00 24.51
C THR A 216 -12.94 7.39 24.10
N ARG A 217 -12.92 6.75 22.92
CA ARG A 217 -11.74 6.27 22.19
C ARG A 217 -11.75 6.86 20.79
N VAL A 218 -10.60 7.30 20.30
CA VAL A 218 -10.47 7.95 19.00
C VAL A 218 -9.40 7.22 18.18
N LEU A 219 -9.72 6.90 16.93
CA LEU A 219 -8.69 6.52 15.95
C LEU A 219 -7.95 7.79 15.50
N ARG A 220 -6.86 8.11 16.19
CA ARG A 220 -6.13 9.39 16.07
C ARG A 220 -5.21 9.49 14.85
N GLY A 221 -4.85 10.73 14.50
CA GLY A 221 -3.88 11.05 13.45
C GLY A 221 -4.49 11.21 12.05
N LEU A 222 -5.82 11.10 11.96
CA LEU A 222 -6.57 11.16 10.71
C LEU A 222 -7.19 12.53 10.46
N ASP A 223 -7.67 13.18 11.52
CA ASP A 223 -8.31 14.49 11.50
C ASP A 223 -7.91 15.29 12.75
N ALA A 224 -7.23 16.42 12.55
CA ALA A 224 -6.73 17.25 13.65
C ALA A 224 -7.85 17.88 14.49
N GLY A 225 -8.98 18.25 13.86
CA GLY A 225 -10.12 18.82 14.57
C GLY A 225 -10.78 17.81 15.50
N VAL A 226 -10.93 16.57 15.03
CA VAL A 226 -11.43 15.47 15.87
C VAL A 226 -10.44 15.14 16.99
N ASP A 227 -9.14 15.13 16.66
CA ASP A 227 -8.09 14.86 17.65
C ASP A 227 -8.08 15.92 18.76
N GLU A 228 -8.30 17.19 18.44
CA GLU A 228 -8.35 18.29 19.41
C GLU A 228 -9.67 18.32 20.20
N ALA A 229 -10.79 17.91 19.61
CA ALA A 229 -12.11 17.93 20.23
C ALA A 229 -12.26 16.94 21.41
N VAL A 230 -11.43 15.90 21.47
CA VAL A 230 -11.46 14.87 22.50
C VAL A 230 -10.11 14.80 23.21
N ALA A 231 -10.10 14.82 24.54
CA ALA A 231 -8.87 14.66 25.32
C ALA A 231 -8.17 13.32 24.99
N ALA A 232 -6.84 13.37 24.78
CA ALA A 232 -6.05 12.20 24.44
C ALA A 232 -5.94 11.18 25.58
N ASP A 233 -6.14 9.90 25.25
CA ASP A 233 -5.87 8.76 26.10
C ASP A 233 -5.14 7.70 25.25
N GLU A 234 -3.81 7.82 25.20
CA GLU A 234 -2.97 7.00 24.31
C GLU A 234 -3.25 5.50 24.46
N GLY A 235 -3.49 5.03 25.69
CA GLY A 235 -3.78 3.63 25.95
C GLY A 235 -5.08 3.18 25.30
N ARG A 236 -6.16 3.97 25.42
CA ARG A 236 -7.45 3.64 24.81
C ARG A 236 -7.46 3.75 23.30
N ASP A 237 -6.78 4.76 22.78
CA ASP A 237 -6.74 5.08 21.35
C ASP A 237 -5.91 4.03 20.59
N GLN A 238 -4.75 3.63 21.15
CA GLN A 238 -3.95 2.52 20.60
C GLN A 238 -4.72 1.19 20.67
N ASP A 239 -5.46 0.96 21.75
CA ASP A 239 -6.26 -0.26 21.92
C ASP A 239 -7.44 -0.32 20.91
N LEU A 240 -8.07 0.82 20.60
CA LEU A 240 -9.05 0.91 19.51
C LEU A 240 -8.39 0.61 18.15
N ALA A 241 -7.26 1.24 17.84
CA ALA A 241 -6.53 0.99 16.60
C ALA A 241 -6.13 -0.49 16.44
N ARG A 242 -5.68 -1.12 17.52
CA ARG A 242 -5.34 -2.54 17.57
C ARG A 242 -6.55 -3.42 17.26
N VAL A 243 -7.68 -3.22 17.96
CA VAL A 243 -8.90 -4.00 17.73
C VAL A 243 -9.42 -3.82 16.31
N LEU A 244 -9.37 -2.61 15.75
CA LEU A 244 -9.79 -2.34 14.37
C LEU A 244 -8.89 -3.04 13.33
N SER A 245 -7.59 -3.18 13.59
CA SER A 245 -6.71 -4.02 12.77
C SER A 245 -7.05 -5.52 12.94
N GLU A 246 -7.20 -6.01 14.16
CA GLU A 246 -7.46 -7.44 14.43
C GLU A 246 -8.81 -7.91 13.84
N MET A 247 -9.82 -7.04 13.79
CA MET A 247 -11.12 -7.33 13.15
C MET A 247 -11.02 -7.65 11.65
N ARG A 248 -9.94 -7.22 10.97
CA ARG A 248 -9.70 -7.41 9.53
C ARG A 248 -8.84 -8.62 9.19
N LEU A 249 -8.29 -9.33 10.19
CA LEU A 249 -7.38 -10.45 9.96
C LEU A 249 -8.03 -11.56 9.12
N VAL A 250 -9.26 -11.93 9.48
CA VAL A 250 -10.03 -12.98 8.80
C VAL A 250 -11.06 -12.35 7.88
N LYS A 251 -10.90 -12.57 6.57
CA LYS A 251 -11.74 -12.00 5.52
C LYS A 251 -13.03 -12.80 5.38
N ASP A 252 -14.16 -12.10 5.29
CA ASP A 252 -15.43 -12.69 4.89
C ASP A 252 -15.49 -12.95 3.37
N ALA A 253 -16.53 -13.66 2.91
CA ALA A 253 -16.66 -14.04 1.50
C ALA A 253 -16.76 -12.84 0.55
N TRP A 254 -17.29 -11.70 1.00
CA TRP A 254 -17.36 -10.50 0.17
C TRP A 254 -15.98 -9.86 0.04
N GLU A 255 -15.22 -9.80 1.13
CA GLU A 255 -13.83 -9.32 1.13
C GLU A 255 -12.93 -10.15 0.22
N LEU A 256 -13.07 -11.48 0.26
CA LEU A 256 -12.32 -12.37 -0.63
C LEU A 256 -12.64 -12.12 -2.10
N GLU A 257 -13.90 -11.80 -2.45
CA GLU A 257 -14.25 -11.44 -3.82
C GLU A 257 -13.59 -10.11 -4.25
N GLN A 258 -13.47 -9.14 -3.34
CA GLN A 258 -12.78 -7.88 -3.65
C GLN A 258 -11.29 -8.10 -3.92
N LEU A 259 -10.65 -8.98 -3.14
CA LEU A 259 -9.25 -9.36 -3.36
C LEU A 259 -9.07 -10.13 -4.67
N ARG A 260 -9.98 -11.06 -5.00
CA ARG A 260 -9.97 -11.77 -6.29
C ARG A 260 -10.05 -10.79 -7.47
N GLU A 261 -10.98 -9.84 -7.43
CA GLU A 261 -11.09 -8.80 -8.46
C GLU A 261 -9.78 -7.98 -8.57
N ALA A 262 -9.16 -7.62 -7.45
CA ALA A 262 -7.88 -6.91 -7.45
C ALA A 262 -6.76 -7.74 -8.12
N CYS A 263 -6.65 -9.04 -7.83
CA CYS A 263 -5.68 -9.94 -8.46
C CYS A 263 -5.94 -10.12 -9.97
N GLU A 264 -7.22 -10.20 -10.38
CA GLU A 264 -7.63 -10.30 -11.79
C GLU A 264 -7.24 -9.05 -12.58
N ILE A 265 -7.51 -7.86 -12.04
CA ILE A 265 -7.13 -6.60 -12.70
C ILE A 265 -5.60 -6.45 -12.71
N THR A 266 -4.91 -6.86 -11.64
CA THR A 266 -3.44 -6.91 -11.57
C THR A 266 -2.88 -7.79 -12.67
N THR A 267 -3.45 -8.98 -12.89
CA THR A 267 -3.08 -9.89 -14.00
C THR A 267 -3.20 -9.22 -15.36
N LEU A 268 -4.28 -8.45 -15.58
CA LEU A 268 -4.46 -7.68 -16.81
C LEU A 268 -3.46 -6.51 -16.95
N GLY A 269 -2.97 -5.96 -15.83
CA GLY A 269 -1.94 -4.93 -15.80
C GLY A 269 -0.59 -5.47 -16.24
N PHE A 270 -0.14 -6.56 -15.64
CA PHE A 270 1.06 -7.30 -16.06
C PHE A 270 0.99 -7.72 -17.54
N THR A 271 -0.17 -8.22 -17.98
CA THR A 271 -0.40 -8.60 -19.38
C THR A 271 -0.23 -7.41 -20.34
N ASP A 272 -0.74 -6.23 -19.98
CA ASP A 272 -0.56 -5.02 -20.79
C ASP A 272 0.91 -4.60 -20.85
N SER A 273 1.62 -4.64 -19.72
CA SER A 273 3.05 -4.32 -19.66
C SER A 273 3.89 -5.22 -20.57
N VAL A 274 3.58 -6.53 -20.62
CA VAL A 274 4.28 -7.47 -21.52
C VAL A 274 3.91 -7.29 -22.99
N ARG A 275 2.65 -6.95 -23.32
CA ARG A 275 2.24 -6.63 -24.71
C ARG A 275 2.97 -5.42 -25.28
N GLU A 276 3.33 -4.46 -24.43
CA GLU A 276 3.98 -3.23 -24.83
C GLU A 276 5.53 -3.31 -24.81
N TRP A 277 6.10 -4.53 -24.85
CA TRP A 277 7.53 -4.76 -24.60
C TRP A 277 8.49 -3.94 -25.47
N ASP A 278 8.14 -3.67 -26.73
CA ASP A 278 8.97 -2.82 -27.60
C ASP A 278 9.13 -1.40 -27.04
N ASN A 279 8.07 -0.87 -26.43
CA ASN A 279 8.14 0.42 -25.74
C ASN A 279 8.84 0.30 -24.39
N VAL A 280 8.70 -0.83 -23.68
CA VAL A 280 9.45 -1.11 -22.45
C VAL A 280 10.96 -1.06 -22.72
N LEU A 281 11.44 -1.70 -23.79
CA LEU A 281 12.85 -1.66 -24.19
C LEU A 281 13.33 -0.26 -24.60
N LYS A 282 12.42 0.59 -25.08
CA LYS A 282 12.73 1.95 -25.53
C LYS A 282 12.74 2.98 -24.39
N TYR A 283 11.82 2.85 -23.45
CA TYR A 283 11.53 3.87 -22.43
C TYR A 283 11.87 3.42 -21.01
N GLY A 284 12.18 2.13 -20.81
CA GLY A 284 12.63 1.58 -19.53
C GLY A 284 11.51 1.37 -18.51
N GLU A 285 11.91 1.38 -17.25
CA GLU A 285 11.08 1.04 -16.08
C GLU A 285 9.78 1.87 -16.02
N ARG A 286 9.86 3.19 -16.26
CA ARG A 286 8.70 4.12 -16.28
C ARG A 286 7.59 3.70 -17.22
N TRP A 287 7.91 3.02 -18.33
CA TRP A 287 6.88 2.59 -19.27
C TRP A 287 6.00 1.50 -18.66
N VAL A 288 6.62 0.57 -17.94
CA VAL A 288 5.89 -0.50 -17.24
C VAL A 288 5.01 0.09 -16.14
N GLU A 289 5.56 0.99 -15.32
CA GLU A 289 4.83 1.73 -14.28
C GLU A 289 3.60 2.43 -14.86
N GLY A 290 3.77 3.22 -15.92
CA GLY A 290 2.67 3.95 -16.56
C GLY A 290 1.61 3.04 -17.21
N THR A 291 2.05 1.96 -17.85
CA THR A 291 1.15 0.98 -18.48
C THR A 291 0.34 0.22 -17.43
N PHE A 292 0.94 -0.17 -16.31
CA PHE A 292 0.23 -0.78 -15.19
C PHE A 292 -0.75 0.21 -14.54
N PHE A 293 -0.31 1.43 -14.23
CA PHE A 293 -1.15 2.47 -13.64
C PHE A 293 -2.40 2.77 -14.50
N ARG A 294 -2.27 2.77 -15.83
CA ARG A 294 -3.41 2.91 -16.75
C ARG A 294 -4.47 1.85 -16.49
N ARG A 295 -4.08 0.58 -16.28
CA ARG A 295 -5.01 -0.51 -15.96
C ARG A 295 -5.61 -0.31 -14.56
N ALA A 296 -4.77 -0.08 -13.56
CA ALA A 296 -5.16 0.10 -12.17
C ALA A 296 -6.23 1.20 -12.04
N ARG A 297 -5.99 2.36 -12.66
CA ARG A 297 -6.91 3.50 -12.60
C ARG A 297 -8.18 3.32 -13.42
N ALA A 298 -8.13 2.59 -14.54
CA ALA A 298 -9.29 2.40 -15.41
C ALA A 298 -10.29 1.38 -14.87
N MET A 299 -9.81 0.34 -14.17
CA MET A 299 -10.65 -0.78 -13.73
C MET A 299 -10.79 -0.83 -12.20
N GLY A 300 -9.74 -0.53 -11.45
CA GLY A 300 -9.76 -0.44 -9.99
C GLY A 300 -10.08 0.97 -9.47
N ASN A 301 -9.58 1.28 -8.28
CA ASN A 301 -9.48 2.62 -7.73
C ASN A 301 -8.14 3.26 -8.13
N ASP A 302 -7.02 2.65 -7.72
CA ASP A 302 -5.68 3.17 -7.93
C ASP A 302 -4.67 2.00 -7.86
N ILE A 303 -3.37 2.28 -7.83
CA ILE A 303 -2.36 1.30 -7.40
C ILE A 303 -2.43 1.09 -5.87
N GLY A 304 -2.19 -0.12 -5.40
CA GLY A 304 -2.14 -0.46 -3.97
C GLY A 304 -0.98 0.16 -3.22
N TYR A 305 0.12 0.30 -3.94
CA TYR A 305 1.40 0.85 -3.51
C TYR A 305 2.15 1.31 -4.76
N ASP A 306 3.15 2.16 -4.59
CA ASP A 306 3.99 2.60 -5.71
C ASP A 306 4.60 1.38 -6.40
N SER A 307 4.33 1.21 -7.69
CA SER A 307 4.85 0.09 -8.47
C SER A 307 6.37 0.03 -8.38
N ILE A 308 6.93 -1.15 -8.17
CA ILE A 308 8.37 -1.39 -8.13
C ILE A 308 8.77 -2.07 -9.43
N VAL A 309 9.55 -1.37 -10.25
CA VAL A 309 10.01 -1.85 -11.56
C VAL A 309 11.53 -1.79 -11.59
N GLY A 310 12.19 -2.88 -11.22
CA GLY A 310 13.65 -2.97 -11.12
C GLY A 310 14.30 -3.73 -12.27
N GLY A 311 14.90 -3.02 -13.23
CA GLY A 311 15.72 -3.61 -14.29
C GLY A 311 17.15 -3.92 -13.82
N GLY A 312 17.62 -5.15 -14.07
CA GLY A 312 18.97 -5.59 -13.71
C GLY A 312 19.27 -5.35 -12.23
N ARG A 313 20.34 -4.62 -11.93
CA ARG A 313 20.74 -4.30 -10.54
C ARG A 313 19.69 -3.55 -9.73
N HIS A 314 18.74 -2.84 -10.34
CA HIS A 314 17.70 -2.17 -9.55
C HIS A 314 16.79 -3.16 -8.83
N ALA A 315 16.66 -4.39 -9.34
CA ALA A 315 15.95 -5.48 -8.67
C ALA A 315 16.57 -5.88 -7.32
N THR A 316 17.80 -5.47 -6.99
CA THR A 316 18.44 -5.73 -5.69
C THR A 316 18.04 -4.71 -4.61
N THR A 317 17.24 -3.70 -4.97
CA THR A 317 16.65 -2.73 -4.04
C THR A 317 15.18 -3.05 -3.83
N LEU A 318 14.79 -3.43 -2.61
CA LEU A 318 13.48 -4.02 -2.33
C LEU A 318 12.30 -3.13 -2.74
N HIS A 319 12.36 -1.83 -2.41
CA HIS A 319 11.33 -0.83 -2.74
C HIS A 319 11.86 0.20 -3.75
N TRP A 320 12.32 -0.27 -4.92
CA TRP A 320 12.75 0.60 -6.01
C TRP A 320 11.56 1.25 -6.71
N ILE A 321 11.22 2.48 -6.32
CA ILE A 321 10.09 3.26 -6.86
C ILE A 321 10.52 4.42 -7.76
N GLU A 322 11.83 4.67 -7.89
CA GLU A 322 12.34 5.74 -8.77
C GLU A 322 12.03 5.42 -10.24
N ASN A 323 12.01 4.13 -10.58
CA ASN A 323 11.54 3.57 -11.85
C ASN A 323 12.09 4.29 -13.10
N SER A 324 13.28 4.88 -13.05
CA SER A 324 13.83 5.69 -14.14
C SER A 324 14.96 5.01 -14.91
N GLY A 325 15.26 3.75 -14.58
CA GLY A 325 16.29 2.93 -15.18
C GLY A 325 15.93 2.33 -16.54
N PRO A 326 16.95 1.88 -17.31
CA PRO A 326 16.73 1.12 -18.53
C PRO A 326 16.31 -0.33 -18.20
N ILE A 327 15.62 -0.97 -19.14
CA ILE A 327 15.39 -2.42 -19.13
C ILE A 327 16.23 -3.01 -20.28
N THR A 328 17.29 -3.74 -19.93
CA THR A 328 18.35 -4.12 -20.87
C THR A 328 18.22 -5.59 -21.32
N PRO A 329 18.29 -5.87 -22.64
CA PRO A 329 18.42 -7.24 -23.16
C PRO A 329 19.56 -8.02 -22.47
N GLY A 330 19.34 -9.30 -22.20
CA GLY A 330 20.25 -10.16 -21.43
C GLY A 330 20.09 -10.12 -19.91
N GLU A 331 19.38 -9.14 -19.35
CA GLU A 331 19.14 -9.01 -17.90
C GLU A 331 17.78 -9.59 -17.48
N LEU A 332 17.51 -9.57 -16.17
CA LEU A 332 16.17 -9.77 -15.60
C LEU A 332 15.53 -8.42 -15.27
N VAL A 333 14.21 -8.40 -15.18
CA VAL A 333 13.46 -7.29 -14.60
C VAL A 333 12.48 -7.82 -13.56
N LEU A 334 12.51 -7.24 -12.36
CA LEU A 334 11.59 -7.54 -11.27
C LEU A 334 10.45 -6.52 -11.30
N LEU A 335 9.22 -7.01 -11.36
CA LEU A 335 8.00 -6.23 -11.40
C LEU A 335 7.15 -6.59 -10.18
N ASP A 336 7.01 -5.67 -9.25
CA ASP A 336 6.18 -5.81 -8.05
C ASP A 336 5.12 -4.72 -8.07
N MET A 337 3.88 -5.13 -8.34
CA MET A 337 2.78 -4.23 -8.68
C MET A 337 1.43 -4.82 -8.28
N GLY A 338 0.62 -4.00 -7.61
CA GLY A 338 -0.71 -4.38 -7.14
C GLY A 338 -1.77 -3.34 -7.45
N VAL A 339 -2.95 -3.77 -7.88
CA VAL A 339 -4.12 -2.89 -8.04
C VAL A 339 -4.85 -2.75 -6.71
N GLU A 340 -5.28 -1.54 -6.37
CA GLU A 340 -6.29 -1.30 -5.36
C GLU A 340 -7.66 -1.25 -6.04
N GLY A 341 -8.59 -2.10 -5.62
CA GLY A 341 -9.97 -2.13 -6.08
C GLY A 341 -10.80 -0.95 -5.57
N ARG A 342 -12.02 -0.81 -6.09
CA ARG A 342 -12.93 0.31 -5.75
C ARG A 342 -13.39 0.33 -4.30
N ASN A 343 -13.30 -0.81 -3.62
CA ASN A 343 -13.59 -0.96 -2.19
C ASN A 343 -12.32 -0.98 -1.33
N LEU A 344 -11.20 -0.51 -1.89
CA LEU A 344 -9.88 -0.38 -1.27
C LEU A 344 -9.13 -1.69 -0.94
N TYR A 345 -9.65 -2.86 -1.35
CA TYR A 345 -8.89 -4.11 -1.26
C TYR A 345 -7.82 -4.14 -2.34
N THR A 346 -6.62 -4.60 -1.99
CA THR A 346 -5.48 -4.55 -2.89
C THR A 346 -4.81 -5.91 -3.04
N ALA A 347 -4.29 -6.16 -4.25
CA ALA A 347 -3.42 -7.29 -4.56
C ALA A 347 -1.96 -6.90 -4.34
N ASP A 348 -1.08 -7.88 -4.18
CA ASP A 348 0.37 -7.69 -4.05
C ASP A 348 1.09 -8.81 -4.80
N VAL A 349 1.65 -8.48 -5.97
CA VAL A 349 2.17 -9.52 -6.87
C VAL A 349 3.50 -9.09 -7.45
N THR A 350 4.51 -9.91 -7.19
CA THR A 350 5.83 -9.82 -7.81
C THR A 350 6.04 -10.92 -8.86
N ARG A 351 6.53 -10.52 -10.05
CA ARG A 351 7.10 -11.42 -11.06
C ARG A 351 8.47 -10.90 -11.50
N THR A 352 9.44 -11.81 -11.56
CA THR A 352 10.73 -11.54 -12.21
C THR A 352 10.74 -12.15 -13.61
N LEU A 353 10.97 -11.34 -14.63
CA LEU A 353 10.88 -11.71 -16.04
C LEU A 353 12.24 -11.61 -16.75
N PRO A 354 12.55 -12.53 -17.70
CA PRO A 354 13.73 -12.39 -18.54
C PRO A 354 13.48 -11.34 -19.62
N VAL A 355 14.37 -10.35 -19.75
CA VAL A 355 14.15 -9.24 -20.68
C VAL A 355 14.06 -9.71 -22.13
N ASP A 356 14.82 -10.73 -22.48
CA ASP A 356 14.79 -11.33 -23.82
C ASP A 356 13.54 -12.18 -24.08
N GLY A 357 12.75 -12.50 -23.04
CA GLY A 357 11.59 -13.41 -23.11
C GLY A 357 11.92 -14.87 -22.83
N THR A 358 13.21 -15.21 -22.70
CA THR A 358 13.68 -16.54 -22.30
C THR A 358 14.81 -16.42 -21.28
N PHE A 359 14.81 -17.29 -20.28
CA PHE A 359 15.84 -17.32 -19.25
C PHE A 359 17.14 -17.93 -19.77
N THR A 360 18.27 -17.27 -19.51
CA THR A 360 19.58 -17.92 -19.62
C THR A 360 19.68 -19.09 -18.62
N PRO A 361 20.61 -20.05 -18.81
CA PRO A 361 20.77 -21.15 -17.85
C PRO A 361 20.99 -20.68 -16.41
N LEU A 362 21.81 -19.65 -16.21
CA LEU A 362 22.07 -19.08 -14.88
C LEU A 362 20.81 -18.44 -14.27
N GLN A 363 20.10 -17.61 -15.03
CA GLN A 363 18.86 -17.00 -14.57
C GLN A 363 17.79 -18.06 -14.26
N ARG A 364 17.70 -19.11 -15.08
CA ARG A 364 16.78 -20.23 -14.88
C ARG A 364 17.07 -20.96 -13.58
N ASP A 365 18.33 -21.28 -13.30
CA ASP A 365 18.73 -21.99 -12.09
C ASP A 365 18.40 -21.17 -10.83
N LEU A 366 18.75 -19.87 -10.82
CA LEU A 366 18.44 -18.98 -9.69
C LEU A 366 16.94 -18.74 -9.52
N TYR A 367 16.21 -18.52 -10.62
CA TYR A 367 14.77 -18.35 -10.59
C TYR A 367 14.07 -19.61 -10.07
N THR A 368 14.51 -20.79 -10.50
CA THR A 368 13.98 -22.08 -10.04
C THR A 368 14.21 -22.29 -8.55
N LEU A 369 15.34 -21.84 -8.00
CA LEU A 369 15.60 -21.86 -6.56
C LEU A 369 14.58 -21.00 -5.79
N VAL A 370 14.34 -19.76 -6.24
CA VAL A 370 13.34 -18.88 -5.61
C VAL A 370 11.91 -19.44 -5.77
N LEU A 371 11.58 -20.00 -6.93
CA LEU A 371 10.28 -20.64 -7.19
C LEU A 371 10.07 -21.86 -6.29
N SER A 372 11.12 -22.65 -6.06
CA SER A 372 11.06 -23.79 -5.13
C SER A 372 10.84 -23.32 -3.69
N ALA A 373 11.49 -22.23 -3.28
CA ALA A 373 11.27 -21.62 -1.97
C ALA A 373 9.84 -21.08 -1.82
N GLN A 374 9.30 -20.42 -2.86
CA GLN A 374 7.93 -19.94 -2.86
C GLN A 374 6.94 -21.11 -2.76
N THR A 375 7.15 -22.16 -3.54
CA THR A 375 6.32 -23.36 -3.51
C THR A 375 6.30 -24.00 -2.13
N ALA A 376 7.46 -24.18 -1.49
CA ALA A 376 7.55 -24.69 -0.12
C ALA A 376 6.86 -23.77 0.89
N GLY A 377 7.00 -22.45 0.73
CA GLY A 377 6.30 -21.45 1.55
C GLY A 377 4.78 -21.58 1.44
N ILE A 378 4.25 -21.66 0.21
CA ILE A 378 2.82 -21.80 -0.06
C ILE A 378 2.29 -23.13 0.50
N GLU A 379 3.01 -24.23 0.31
CA GLU A 379 2.62 -25.55 0.85
C GLU A 379 2.55 -25.58 2.39
N ALA A 380 3.29 -24.69 3.07
CA ALA A 380 3.23 -24.54 4.52
C ALA A 380 2.03 -23.69 5.00
N VAL A 381 1.34 -22.97 4.11
CA VAL A 381 0.13 -22.21 4.43
C VAL A 381 -1.04 -23.17 4.64
N ARG A 382 -1.54 -23.26 5.87
CA ARG A 382 -2.73 -24.05 6.20
C ARG A 382 -3.30 -23.62 7.55
N PRO A 383 -4.58 -23.89 7.83
CA PRO A 383 -5.15 -23.59 9.14
C PRO A 383 -4.40 -24.33 10.25
N GLY A 384 -4.14 -23.63 11.36
CA GLY A 384 -3.39 -24.14 12.52
C GLY A 384 -1.86 -24.14 12.36
N ALA A 385 -1.32 -23.79 11.19
CA ALA A 385 0.12 -23.52 11.08
C ALA A 385 0.44 -22.15 11.68
N GLY A 386 1.62 -21.98 12.30
CA GLY A 386 2.07 -20.67 12.76
C GLY A 386 2.27 -19.71 11.58
N PHE A 387 2.04 -18.40 11.79
CA PHE A 387 2.22 -17.38 10.75
C PHE A 387 3.62 -17.40 10.10
N MET A 388 4.65 -17.75 10.86
CA MET A 388 6.04 -17.85 10.35
C MET A 388 6.35 -19.14 9.60
N ALA A 389 5.42 -20.10 9.49
CA ALA A 389 5.67 -21.38 8.83
C ALA A 389 6.05 -21.25 7.33
N PRO A 390 5.39 -20.39 6.53
CA PRO A 390 5.79 -20.14 5.14
C PRO A 390 7.23 -19.60 5.03
N HIS A 391 7.59 -18.67 5.91
CA HIS A 391 8.94 -18.12 5.95
C HIS A 391 9.98 -19.19 6.27
N GLN A 392 9.74 -20.01 7.30
CA GLN A 392 10.67 -21.08 7.68
C GLN A 392 10.88 -22.08 6.53
N ALA A 393 9.79 -22.51 5.88
CA ALA A 393 9.86 -23.43 4.75
C ALA A 393 10.63 -22.83 3.55
N ALA A 394 10.37 -21.56 3.21
CA ALA A 394 11.07 -20.88 2.13
C ALA A 394 12.57 -20.69 2.44
N MET A 395 12.90 -20.29 3.68
CA MET A 395 14.29 -20.08 4.09
C MET A 395 15.09 -21.38 4.13
N GLU A 396 14.48 -22.51 4.48
CA GLU A 396 15.13 -23.82 4.42
C GLU A 396 15.61 -24.14 2.99
N VAL A 397 14.74 -23.94 1.99
CA VAL A 397 15.09 -24.12 0.57
C VAL A 397 16.19 -23.16 0.15
N LEU A 398 16.06 -21.86 0.46
CA LEU A 398 17.07 -20.86 0.07
C LEU A 398 18.43 -21.11 0.73
N ALA A 399 18.46 -21.47 2.01
CA ALA A 399 19.71 -21.74 2.72
C ALA A 399 20.45 -22.94 2.12
N HIS A 400 19.75 -24.03 1.81
CA HIS A 400 20.37 -25.17 1.12
C HIS A 400 20.82 -24.81 -0.30
N GLY A 401 20.05 -24.01 -1.05
CA GLY A 401 20.49 -23.51 -2.35
C GLY A 401 21.75 -22.64 -2.27
N LEU A 402 21.85 -21.76 -1.27
CA LEU A 402 23.02 -20.93 -1.02
C LEU A 402 24.25 -21.75 -0.58
N GLU A 403 24.04 -22.86 0.15
CA GLU A 403 25.09 -23.85 0.47
C GLU A 403 25.61 -24.53 -0.81
N ASP A 404 24.71 -24.99 -1.68
CA ASP A 404 25.06 -25.65 -2.94
C ASP A 404 25.81 -24.73 -3.90
N LEU A 405 25.50 -23.43 -3.88
CA LEU A 405 26.23 -22.38 -4.59
C LEU A 405 27.59 -22.05 -3.95
N GLY A 406 27.88 -22.57 -2.75
CA GLY A 406 29.12 -22.31 -2.01
C GLY A 406 29.20 -20.88 -1.45
N LEU A 407 28.06 -20.21 -1.26
CA LEU A 407 27.99 -18.84 -0.75
C LEU A 407 27.96 -18.78 0.77
N LEU A 408 27.40 -19.79 1.43
CA LEU A 408 27.34 -19.81 2.90
C LEU A 408 28.72 -20.04 3.53
N PRO A 409 29.04 -19.32 4.63
CA PRO A 409 30.29 -19.52 5.37
C PRO A 409 30.27 -20.76 6.28
N CYS A 410 29.13 -21.45 6.38
CA CYS A 410 28.86 -22.61 7.21
C CYS A 410 27.83 -23.50 6.51
N SER A 411 27.46 -24.64 7.12
CA SER A 411 26.41 -25.48 6.54
C SER A 411 25.05 -24.78 6.55
N ALA A 412 24.12 -25.18 5.67
CA ALA A 412 22.77 -24.62 5.69
C ALA A 412 22.08 -24.82 7.04
N GLN A 413 22.28 -25.97 7.69
CA GLN A 413 21.74 -26.26 9.01
C GLN A 413 22.24 -25.29 10.09
N GLU A 414 23.53 -24.94 10.06
CA GLU A 414 24.11 -23.93 10.95
C GLU A 414 23.62 -22.53 10.61
N ALA A 415 23.46 -22.22 9.32
CA ALA A 415 22.93 -20.93 8.87
C ALA A 415 21.48 -20.71 9.31
N LEU A 416 20.64 -21.75 9.24
CA LEU A 416 19.22 -21.73 9.65
C LEU A 416 19.01 -21.63 11.16
N SER A 417 20.06 -21.84 11.97
CA SER A 417 19.96 -21.69 13.42
C SER A 417 19.49 -20.28 13.80
N PRO A 418 18.60 -20.14 14.80
CA PRO A 418 18.19 -18.83 15.33
C PRO A 418 19.35 -17.94 15.79
N ASP A 419 20.46 -18.55 16.21
CA ASP A 419 21.68 -17.86 16.67
C ASP A 419 22.63 -17.44 15.53
N SER A 420 22.33 -17.80 14.28
CA SER A 420 23.18 -17.57 13.10
C SER A 420 22.52 -16.66 12.08
N LYS A 421 21.52 -17.17 11.33
CA LYS A 421 20.81 -16.48 10.26
C LYS A 421 21.69 -15.88 9.16
N VAL A 422 22.92 -16.39 8.96
CA VAL A 422 23.84 -15.81 7.97
C VAL A 422 23.35 -15.92 6.52
N TYR A 423 22.39 -16.81 6.23
CA TYR A 423 21.71 -16.88 4.93
C TYR A 423 20.93 -15.59 4.60
N ALA A 424 20.47 -14.85 5.61
CA ALA A 424 19.65 -13.65 5.45
C ALA A 424 20.40 -12.49 4.77
N ARG A 425 21.72 -12.59 4.55
CA ARG A 425 22.48 -11.60 3.77
C ARG A 425 21.90 -11.39 2.36
N TRP A 426 21.36 -12.44 1.74
CA TRP A 426 20.85 -12.38 0.36
C TRP A 426 19.33 -12.57 0.27
N THR A 427 18.66 -12.78 1.40
CA THR A 427 17.18 -12.84 1.49
C THR A 427 16.74 -11.94 2.63
N LEU A 428 16.44 -10.69 2.28
CA LEU A 428 16.54 -9.54 3.19
C LEU A 428 15.23 -9.20 3.92
N HIS A 429 14.13 -9.89 3.60
CA HIS A 429 12.79 -9.59 4.13
C HIS A 429 12.03 -10.85 4.55
N SER A 430 10.90 -10.64 5.24
CA SER A 430 9.95 -11.71 5.55
C SER A 430 9.36 -12.28 4.27
N THR A 431 8.95 -13.54 4.32
CA THR A 431 8.28 -14.20 3.19
C THR A 431 6.79 -13.87 3.11
N SER A 432 6.21 -13.34 4.19
CA SER A 432 4.77 -13.10 4.27
C SER A 432 4.45 -11.87 5.12
N HIS A 433 3.39 -11.18 4.72
CA HIS A 433 2.58 -10.27 5.52
C HIS A 433 1.09 -10.50 5.22
N MET A 434 0.21 -10.07 6.11
CA MET A 434 -1.24 -10.04 5.86
C MET A 434 -1.54 -9.04 4.74
N LEU A 435 -2.53 -9.38 3.93
CA LEU A 435 -3.01 -8.59 2.81
C LEU A 435 -4.53 -8.37 2.92
N GLY A 436 -5.00 -7.20 2.53
CA GLY A 436 -6.41 -6.85 2.60
C GLY A 436 -6.69 -5.47 2.01
N MET A 437 -7.29 -4.59 2.81
CA MET A 437 -7.53 -3.20 2.41
C MET A 437 -6.28 -2.31 2.48
N ASP A 438 -5.25 -2.74 3.20
CA ASP A 438 -3.91 -2.15 3.12
C ASP A 438 -2.98 -3.25 2.56
N VAL A 439 -1.95 -2.88 1.79
CA VAL A 439 -0.97 -3.85 1.24
C VAL A 439 -0.29 -4.62 2.38
N HIS A 440 0.25 -3.89 3.36
CA HIS A 440 0.69 -4.41 4.64
C HIS A 440 -0.45 -4.30 5.66
N ASP A 441 -1.42 -5.23 5.55
CA ASP A 441 -2.65 -5.19 6.34
C ASP A 441 -2.42 -5.45 7.83
N CYS A 442 -3.38 -5.03 8.65
CA CYS A 442 -3.45 -5.36 10.07
C CYS A 442 -2.21 -4.92 10.90
N ALA A 443 -1.48 -3.89 10.45
CA ALA A 443 -0.22 -3.42 11.04
C ALA A 443 -0.28 -2.97 12.52
N LYS A 444 -1.48 -2.74 13.08
CA LYS A 444 -1.67 -2.40 14.50
C LYS A 444 -2.05 -3.59 15.37
N SER A 445 -2.16 -4.78 14.81
CA SER A 445 -2.49 -5.99 15.57
C SER A 445 -1.42 -6.30 16.61
N SER A 446 -1.85 -6.92 17.72
CA SER A 446 -0.91 -7.48 18.68
C SER A 446 -0.03 -8.55 18.02
N ARG A 447 1.16 -8.79 18.60
CA ARG A 447 2.03 -9.87 18.13
C ARG A 447 1.36 -11.23 18.27
N GLU A 448 0.65 -11.41 19.38
CA GLU A 448 -0.08 -12.63 19.73
C GLU A 448 -1.23 -12.93 18.77
N ALA A 449 -1.86 -11.91 18.19
CA ALA A 449 -2.90 -12.06 17.17
C ALA A 449 -2.35 -12.14 15.73
N TYR A 450 -1.06 -11.87 15.53
CA TYR A 450 -0.45 -11.78 14.22
C TYR A 450 0.81 -12.65 14.08
N ASN A 451 2.01 -12.10 14.36
CA ASN A 451 3.28 -12.78 14.09
C ASN A 451 3.45 -14.10 14.86
N ASP A 452 2.92 -14.16 16.08
CA ASP A 452 3.02 -15.32 16.97
C ASP A 452 1.74 -16.19 16.91
N ALA A 453 0.78 -15.84 16.05
CA ALA A 453 -0.50 -16.53 15.93
C ALA A 453 -0.47 -17.73 14.97
N GLU A 454 -1.47 -18.58 15.10
CA GLU A 454 -1.80 -19.59 14.09
C GLU A 454 -2.67 -19.00 12.98
N LEU A 455 -2.45 -19.45 11.76
CA LEU A 455 -3.25 -19.13 10.59
C LEU A 455 -4.65 -19.73 10.75
N ALA A 456 -5.67 -18.93 10.42
CA ALA A 456 -7.07 -19.34 10.39
C ALA A 456 -7.63 -19.23 8.97
N ALA A 457 -8.61 -20.07 8.64
CA ALA A 457 -9.33 -19.99 7.37
C ALA A 457 -9.91 -18.58 7.17
N GLY A 458 -9.76 -18.04 5.96
CA GLY A 458 -10.13 -16.67 5.59
C GLY A 458 -9.01 -15.63 5.82
N MET A 459 -7.90 -15.97 6.48
CA MET A 459 -6.73 -15.08 6.44
C MET A 459 -6.14 -15.05 5.02
N VAL A 460 -5.65 -13.87 4.61
CA VAL A 460 -4.98 -13.67 3.32
C VAL A 460 -3.61 -13.08 3.58
N LEU A 461 -2.58 -13.68 2.98
CA LEU A 461 -1.18 -13.32 3.15
C LEU A 461 -0.42 -13.45 1.83
N THR A 462 0.64 -12.67 1.67
CA THR A 462 1.61 -12.84 0.58
C THR A 462 2.54 -14.02 0.86
N VAL A 463 3.05 -14.65 -0.19
CA VAL A 463 4.18 -15.58 -0.12
C VAL A 463 5.23 -15.19 -1.16
N GLU A 464 6.25 -14.47 -0.70
CA GLU A 464 7.14 -13.63 -1.52
C GLU A 464 8.65 -13.84 -1.26
N PRO A 465 9.21 -15.06 -1.24
CA PRO A 465 10.65 -15.21 -1.05
C PRO A 465 11.44 -14.56 -2.20
N GLY A 466 12.64 -14.09 -1.89
CA GLY A 466 13.54 -13.51 -2.87
C GLY A 466 15.02 -13.67 -2.55
N LEU A 467 15.84 -13.56 -3.60
CA LEU A 467 17.29 -13.53 -3.56
C LEU A 467 17.80 -12.24 -4.21
N TYR A 468 18.71 -11.55 -3.53
CA TYR A 468 19.23 -10.25 -3.95
C TYR A 468 20.75 -10.20 -3.80
N PHE A 469 21.45 -10.23 -4.92
CA PHE A 469 22.92 -10.16 -4.96
C PHE A 469 23.34 -8.75 -5.37
N GLN A 470 23.72 -7.92 -4.40
CA GLN A 470 24.13 -6.53 -4.67
C GLN A 470 25.31 -6.47 -5.67
N GLU A 471 25.34 -5.43 -6.50
CA GLU A 471 26.35 -5.30 -7.57
C GLU A 471 27.79 -5.25 -7.04
N ASP A 472 27.96 -4.77 -5.80
CA ASP A 472 29.23 -4.59 -5.12
C ASP A 472 29.51 -5.68 -4.05
N ASP A 473 28.68 -6.73 -3.97
CA ASP A 473 28.91 -7.82 -3.02
C ASP A 473 30.04 -8.75 -3.47
N LEU A 474 31.24 -8.50 -2.94
CA LEU A 474 32.45 -9.28 -3.24
C LEU A 474 32.45 -10.69 -2.61
N LEU A 475 31.48 -11.03 -1.75
CA LEU A 475 31.29 -12.41 -1.30
C LEU A 475 30.58 -13.28 -2.34
N VAL A 476 30.02 -12.66 -3.36
CA VAL A 476 29.29 -13.32 -4.43
C VAL A 476 30.17 -13.35 -5.71
N PRO A 477 30.21 -14.46 -6.45
CA PRO A 477 30.80 -14.52 -7.79
C PRO A 477 30.28 -13.42 -8.70
N GLU A 478 31.15 -12.91 -9.58
CA GLU A 478 30.86 -11.75 -10.42
C GLU A 478 29.62 -11.96 -11.31
N GLU A 479 29.41 -13.19 -11.79
CA GLU A 479 28.29 -13.58 -12.64
C GLU A 479 26.91 -13.51 -11.96
N LEU A 480 26.84 -13.48 -10.62
CA LEU A 480 25.57 -13.36 -9.88
C LEU A 480 25.27 -11.92 -9.45
N ARG A 481 26.26 -11.03 -9.46
CA ARG A 481 26.12 -9.67 -8.94
C ARG A 481 25.13 -8.86 -9.78
N GLY A 482 24.30 -8.08 -9.11
CA GLY A 482 23.22 -7.30 -9.73
C GLY A 482 21.98 -8.11 -10.08
N ILE A 483 21.89 -9.39 -9.68
CA ILE A 483 20.69 -10.20 -9.89
C ILE A 483 19.79 -10.10 -8.64
N GLY A 484 18.57 -9.60 -8.84
CA GLY A 484 17.48 -9.66 -7.88
C GLY A 484 16.32 -10.48 -8.44
N ILE A 485 15.79 -11.41 -7.65
CA ILE A 485 14.63 -12.24 -8.00
C ILE A 485 13.71 -12.31 -6.80
N ARG A 486 12.44 -11.96 -7.01
CA ARG A 486 11.32 -12.23 -6.09
C ARG A 486 10.17 -12.83 -6.88
N ILE A 487 9.45 -13.74 -6.24
CA ILE A 487 8.24 -14.37 -6.79
C ILE A 487 7.21 -14.37 -5.67
N GLU A 488 6.07 -13.74 -5.93
CA GLU A 488 5.08 -13.45 -4.90
C GLU A 488 3.67 -13.78 -5.38
N ASP A 489 2.88 -14.35 -4.48
CA ASP A 489 1.46 -14.63 -4.73
C ASP A 489 0.61 -14.33 -3.50
N ASP A 490 -0.64 -13.96 -3.77
CA ASP A 490 -1.68 -13.68 -2.78
C ASP A 490 -2.39 -14.98 -2.39
N ILE A 491 -2.19 -15.45 -1.16
CA ILE A 491 -2.67 -16.75 -0.70
C ILE A 491 -3.77 -16.57 0.34
N VAL A 492 -4.93 -17.18 0.09
CA VAL A 492 -5.98 -17.32 1.11
C VAL A 492 -5.86 -18.67 1.81
N VAL A 493 -5.94 -18.67 3.14
CA VAL A 493 -6.04 -19.89 3.95
C VAL A 493 -7.46 -20.45 3.83
N THR A 494 -7.62 -21.71 3.44
CA THR A 494 -8.92 -22.41 3.39
C THR A 494 -9.11 -23.30 4.61
N ASP A 495 -10.26 -23.98 4.73
CA ASP A 495 -10.54 -24.91 5.83
C ASP A 495 -9.58 -26.11 5.89
N ASP A 496 -8.95 -26.47 4.77
CA ASP A 496 -8.12 -27.65 4.60
C ASP A 496 -6.75 -27.37 3.94
N GLY A 497 -6.42 -26.11 3.67
CA GLY A 497 -5.18 -25.74 3.00
C GLY A 497 -5.14 -24.27 2.59
N TRP A 498 -4.97 -24.04 1.29
CA TRP A 498 -4.78 -22.71 0.72
C TRP A 498 -5.36 -22.61 -0.69
N THR A 499 -5.60 -21.39 -1.15
CA THR A 499 -5.90 -21.07 -2.55
C THR A 499 -5.07 -19.85 -2.97
N ASN A 500 -4.48 -19.90 -4.16
CA ASN A 500 -3.75 -18.78 -4.74
C ASN A 500 -4.71 -17.89 -5.55
N LEU A 501 -4.89 -16.63 -5.11
CA LEU A 501 -5.78 -15.64 -5.75
C LEU A 501 -5.12 -15.04 -7.01
N SER A 502 -3.80 -14.94 -7.05
CA SER A 502 -2.99 -14.42 -8.16
C SER A 502 -2.54 -15.48 -9.17
N ALA A 503 -3.11 -16.69 -9.11
CA ALA A 503 -2.77 -17.80 -10.01
C ALA A 503 -3.00 -17.52 -11.52
N GLY A 504 -3.69 -16.42 -11.86
CA GLY A 504 -3.84 -15.94 -13.23
C GLY A 504 -2.53 -15.49 -13.89
N LEU A 505 -1.50 -15.18 -13.10
CA LEU A 505 -0.16 -14.84 -13.61
C LEU A 505 0.81 -16.01 -13.51
N PRO A 506 1.47 -16.40 -14.62
CA PRO A 506 2.38 -17.54 -14.61
C PRO A 506 3.61 -17.26 -13.74
N ARG A 507 4.07 -18.31 -13.05
CA ARG A 507 5.31 -18.30 -12.28
C ARG A 507 6.26 -19.44 -12.65
N GLU A 508 5.76 -20.49 -13.30
CA GLU A 508 6.62 -21.54 -13.81
C GLU A 508 7.49 -21.00 -14.96
N VAL A 509 8.77 -21.37 -14.98
CA VAL A 509 9.74 -20.85 -15.96
C VAL A 509 9.22 -20.99 -17.39
N SER A 510 8.76 -22.18 -17.78
CA SER A 510 8.24 -22.43 -19.13
C SER A 510 6.94 -21.68 -19.41
N ALA A 511 6.09 -21.49 -18.40
CA ALA A 511 4.83 -20.77 -18.55
C ALA A 511 5.07 -19.26 -18.73
N ILE A 512 6.09 -18.69 -18.07
CA ILE A 512 6.51 -17.30 -18.30
C ILE A 512 7.02 -17.13 -19.74
N GLU A 513 7.90 -18.01 -20.21
CA GLU A 513 8.44 -17.95 -21.57
C GLU A 513 7.34 -18.09 -22.63
N GLU A 514 6.40 -19.01 -22.44
CA GLU A 514 5.24 -19.18 -23.32
C GLU A 514 4.31 -17.96 -23.29
N TRP A 515 3.99 -17.44 -22.11
CA TRP A 515 3.13 -16.27 -21.94
C TRP A 515 3.73 -15.01 -22.58
N MET A 516 5.00 -14.72 -22.30
CA MET A 516 5.70 -13.59 -22.92
C MET A 516 5.81 -13.77 -24.43
N GLY A 517 6.15 -14.99 -24.89
CA GLY A 517 6.24 -15.31 -26.32
C GLY A 517 4.91 -15.09 -27.04
N ALA A 518 3.79 -15.52 -26.46
CA ALA A 518 2.47 -15.35 -27.05
C ALA A 518 2.00 -13.89 -27.10
N LEU A 519 2.37 -13.06 -26.11
CA LEU A 519 1.95 -11.65 -26.03
C LEU A 519 2.82 -10.71 -26.87
N ARG A 520 4.05 -11.11 -27.19
CA ARG A 520 5.02 -10.33 -27.98
C ARG A 520 5.06 -10.73 -29.46
N ALA A 521 4.27 -11.73 -29.86
CA ALA A 521 4.23 -12.29 -31.21
C ALA A 521 3.50 -11.41 -32.24
#